data_AF-A0A2C8Z2E9-F1
#
_entry.id   AF-A0A2C8Z2E9-F1
#
_cell.length_a   1.000
_cell.length_b   1.000
_cell.length_c   1.000
_cell.angle_alpha   90.00
_cell.angle_beta   90.00
_cell.angle_gamma   90.00
#
_symmetry.space_group_name_H-M   'P 1'
#
loop_
_entity.id
_entity.type
_entity.pdbx_description
1 polymer ?
#
loop_
_entity_poly.entity_id
_entity_poly.type
_entity_poly.pdbx_seq_one_letter_code
_entity_poly.pdbx_strand_id
1 'polypeptide(L)'
;MNASREKRGELHEAYVRELEPALARLRLRLSGPGDPQLDGSVESLDAVNEWFLTFIKERQETETVDLPSWWNPARPTAESGVPGSGPFTSSQLVLIDEVQAYLGEVLTKARPDATWVIYKGHKLDSWNGQTMLQTGKGMPFAVRGIVYNEALGAFLYRREVPVKQLSELVRTALAG
;
A
#
# COMPACT_ATOMS: atom_id res chain seq x y z
N MET A 1 17.31 -10.48 10.82
CA MET A 1 16.86 -10.38 12.23
C MET A 1 15.37 -10.04 12.21
N ASN A 2 14.53 -10.82 12.89
CA ASN A 2 13.11 -10.44 13.04
C ASN A 2 13.01 -9.42 14.17
N ALA A 3 12.19 -8.38 13.97
CA ALA A 3 11.95 -7.37 15.00
C ALA A 3 11.44 -8.02 16.30
N SER A 4 11.77 -7.41 17.45
CA SER A 4 11.25 -7.85 18.75
C SER A 4 9.72 -7.82 18.75
N ARG A 5 9.09 -8.52 19.71
CA ARG A 5 7.62 -8.49 19.83
C ARG A 5 7.09 -7.08 20.07
N GLU A 6 7.75 -6.34 20.96
CA GLU A 6 7.45 -4.95 21.27
C GLU A 6 7.58 -4.06 20.03
N LYS A 7 8.69 -4.19 19.29
CA LYS A 7 8.90 -3.39 18.09
C LYS A 7 7.86 -3.68 17.00
N ARG A 8 7.40 -4.93 16.88
CA ARG A 8 6.30 -5.28 15.97
C ARG A 8 4.97 -4.65 16.38
N GLY A 9 4.71 -4.53 17.69
CA GLY A 9 3.55 -3.80 18.22
C GLY A 9 3.60 -2.31 17.85
N GLU A 10 4.72 -1.65 18.11
CA GLU A 10 4.92 -0.23 17.76
C GLU A 10 4.72 0.02 16.26
N LEU A 11 5.33 -0.81 15.41
CA LEU A 11 5.20 -0.67 13.95
C LEU A 11 3.76 -0.91 13.47
N HIS A 12 3.03 -1.81 14.13
CA HIS A 12 1.63 -2.06 13.84
C HIS A 12 0.75 -0.86 14.18
N GLU A 13 0.90 -0.32 15.38
CA GLU A 13 0.16 0.87 15.82
C GLU A 13 0.48 2.10 14.96
N ALA A 14 1.76 2.30 14.62
CA ALA A 14 2.18 3.37 13.73
C ALA A 14 1.54 3.23 12.33
N TYR A 15 1.61 2.03 11.75
CA TYR A 15 0.98 1.75 10.47
C TYR A 15 -0.52 2.05 10.49
N VAL A 16 -1.26 1.55 11.49
CA VAL A 16 -2.72 1.75 11.56
C VAL A 16 -3.08 3.22 11.75
N ARG A 17 -2.32 3.94 12.59
CA ARG A 17 -2.50 5.39 12.82
C ARG A 17 -2.24 6.23 11.57
N GLU A 18 -1.35 5.77 10.68
CA GLU A 18 -0.97 6.51 9.47
C GLU A 18 -1.93 6.30 8.29
N LEU A 19 -2.83 5.31 8.34
CA LEU A 19 -3.79 5.03 7.27
C LEU A 19 -4.70 6.24 6.98
N GLU A 20 -5.27 6.86 8.02
CA GLU A 20 -6.18 8.01 7.83
C GLU A 20 -5.44 9.24 7.27
N PRO A 21 -4.28 9.67 7.81
CA PRO A 21 -3.47 10.72 7.19
C PRO A 21 -3.07 10.42 5.74
N ALA A 22 -2.70 9.17 5.42
CA ALA A 22 -2.35 8.78 4.06
C ALA A 22 -3.55 8.90 3.11
N LEU A 23 -4.70 8.41 3.53
CA LEU A 23 -5.94 8.55 2.78
C LEU A 23 -6.35 10.02 2.59
N ALA A 24 -6.15 10.87 3.60
CA ALA A 24 -6.42 12.31 3.49
C ALA A 24 -5.51 12.98 2.44
N ARG A 25 -4.23 12.61 2.36
CA ARG A 25 -3.33 13.08 1.29
C ARG A 25 -3.82 12.64 -0.09
N LEU A 26 -4.25 11.38 -0.24
CA LEU A 26 -4.81 10.91 -1.51
C LEU A 26 -6.05 11.70 -1.92
N ARG A 27 -6.97 11.98 -0.98
CA ARG A 27 -8.17 12.80 -1.22
C ARG A 27 -7.83 14.20 -1.71
N LEU A 28 -6.82 14.83 -1.12
CA LEU A 28 -6.35 16.15 -1.56
C LEU A 28 -5.75 16.08 -2.97
N ARG A 29 -4.98 15.03 -3.25
CA ARG A 29 -4.37 14.80 -4.56
C ARG A 29 -5.40 14.55 -5.66
N LEU A 30 -6.51 13.88 -5.34
CA LEU A 30 -7.60 13.53 -6.25
C LEU A 30 -8.82 14.46 -6.08
N SER A 31 -8.58 15.76 -6.00
CA SER A 31 -9.63 16.77 -5.81
C SER A 31 -9.96 17.58 -7.07
N GLY A 32 -9.25 17.32 -8.17
CA GLY A 32 -9.40 18.00 -9.44
C GLY A 32 -10.59 17.51 -10.27
N PRO A 33 -11.05 18.31 -11.24
CA PRO A 33 -12.07 17.88 -12.19
C PRO A 33 -11.57 16.69 -13.03
N GLY A 34 -12.31 15.58 -13.00
CA GLY A 34 -11.98 14.37 -13.75
C GLY A 34 -11.09 13.38 -12.99
N ASP A 35 -10.66 13.69 -11.76
CA ASP A 35 -9.93 12.75 -10.92
C ASP A 35 -10.84 11.59 -10.46
N PRO A 36 -10.27 10.40 -10.19
CA PRO A 36 -11.00 9.28 -9.61
C PRO A 36 -11.68 9.65 -8.27
N GLN A 37 -12.92 9.22 -8.10
CA GLN A 37 -13.65 9.44 -6.86
C GLN A 37 -13.29 8.41 -5.79
N LEU A 38 -12.95 8.88 -4.59
CA LEU A 38 -12.65 8.04 -3.43
C LEU A 38 -13.91 7.82 -2.57
N ASP A 39 -14.90 7.13 -3.12
CA ASP A 39 -16.19 6.87 -2.46
C ASP A 39 -16.13 5.67 -1.48
N GLY A 40 -15.07 4.86 -1.55
CA GLY A 40 -14.90 3.65 -0.78
C GLY A 40 -15.63 2.43 -1.34
N SER A 41 -16.11 2.50 -2.58
CA SER A 41 -16.68 1.37 -3.33
C SER A 41 -15.59 0.49 -3.94
N VAL A 42 -15.95 -0.74 -4.33
CA VAL A 42 -15.04 -1.65 -5.03
C VAL A 42 -14.83 -1.18 -6.47
N GLU A 43 -15.85 -0.55 -7.06
CA GLU A 43 -15.88 -0.05 -8.43
C GLU A 43 -14.91 1.12 -8.64
N SER A 44 -14.76 2.00 -7.66
CA SER A 44 -13.83 3.13 -7.77
C SER A 44 -12.36 2.72 -7.79
N LEU A 45 -12.02 1.50 -7.34
CA LEU A 45 -10.65 1.00 -7.38
C LEU A 45 -10.10 0.90 -8.81
N ASP A 46 -10.93 0.66 -9.82
CA ASP A 46 -10.46 0.57 -11.21
C ASP A 46 -9.91 1.93 -11.66
N ALA A 47 -10.67 3.02 -11.47
CA ALA A 47 -10.23 4.36 -11.83
C ALA A 47 -9.02 4.83 -10.99
N VAL A 48 -9.02 4.53 -9.69
CA VAL A 48 -7.88 4.86 -8.81
C VAL A 48 -6.62 4.10 -9.23
N ASN A 49 -6.76 2.82 -9.60
CA ASN A 49 -5.61 2.02 -10.03
C ASN A 49 -5.07 2.49 -11.39
N GLU A 50 -5.94 2.82 -12.35
CA GLU A 50 -5.53 3.40 -13.63
C GLU A 50 -4.72 4.69 -13.45
N TRP A 51 -5.24 5.58 -12.60
CA TRP A 51 -4.54 6.81 -12.22
C TRP A 51 -3.20 6.49 -11.54
N PHE A 52 -3.19 5.60 -10.54
CA PHE A 52 -1.97 5.22 -9.82
C PHE A 52 -0.89 4.66 -10.75
N LEU A 53 -1.26 3.73 -11.64
CA LEU A 53 -0.33 3.09 -12.58
C LEU A 53 0.25 4.07 -13.61
N THR A 54 -0.44 5.18 -13.85
CA THR A 54 0.05 6.29 -14.67
C THR A 54 1.05 7.12 -13.86
N PHE A 55 0.64 7.63 -12.71
CA PHE A 55 1.45 8.53 -11.86
C PHE A 55 2.68 7.87 -11.26
N ILE A 56 2.64 6.57 -10.93
CA ILE A 56 3.79 5.85 -10.38
C ILE A 56 4.95 5.73 -11.39
N LYS A 57 4.65 5.84 -12.70
CA LYS A 57 5.66 5.79 -13.78
C LYS A 57 6.26 7.15 -14.06
N GLU A 58 5.58 8.23 -13.69
CA GLU A 58 6.06 9.59 -13.91
C GLU A 58 7.32 9.85 -13.07
N ARG A 59 8.24 10.60 -13.66
CA ARG A 59 9.45 11.03 -12.96
C ARG A 59 9.05 12.11 -11.96
N GLN A 60 8.85 11.71 -10.72
CA GLN A 60 8.66 12.66 -9.62
C GLN A 60 9.94 13.49 -9.47
N GLU A 61 9.79 14.81 -9.44
CA GLU A 61 10.91 15.74 -9.26
C GLU A 61 11.61 15.50 -7.91
N THR A 62 12.85 15.96 -7.82
CA THR A 62 13.87 15.69 -6.78
C THR A 62 13.53 16.13 -5.35
N GLU A 63 12.27 16.43 -5.04
CA GLU A 63 11.86 16.77 -3.68
C GLU A 63 11.80 15.50 -2.82
N THR A 64 12.69 15.43 -1.83
CA THR A 64 12.67 14.35 -0.83
C THR A 64 11.56 14.63 0.18
N VAL A 65 10.67 13.67 0.37
CA VAL A 65 9.56 13.75 1.32
C VAL A 65 9.74 12.78 2.49
N ASP A 66 8.99 13.02 3.57
CA ASP A 66 8.97 12.12 4.72
C ASP A 66 8.51 10.72 4.32
N LEU A 67 9.27 9.71 4.75
CA LEU A 67 9.02 8.32 4.37
C LEU A 67 7.90 7.71 5.22
N PRO A 68 7.06 6.85 4.62
CA PRO A 68 6.08 6.08 5.38
C PRO A 68 6.74 5.24 6.47
N SER A 69 6.10 5.08 7.64
CA SER A 69 6.69 4.35 8.78
C SER A 69 7.04 2.90 8.50
N TRP A 70 6.43 2.31 7.48
CA TRP A 70 6.69 0.95 7.06
C TRP A 70 7.93 0.80 6.19
N TRP A 71 8.50 1.89 5.67
CA TRP A 71 9.73 1.83 4.89
C TRP A 71 10.93 1.54 5.79
N ASN A 72 11.88 0.75 5.31
CA ASN A 72 13.07 0.43 6.07
C ASN A 72 14.04 1.64 6.07
N PRO A 73 14.30 2.30 7.22
CA PRO A 73 15.18 3.47 7.26
C PRO A 73 16.63 3.14 6.91
N ALA A 74 17.04 1.87 7.03
CA ALA A 74 18.37 1.42 6.60
C ALA A 74 18.49 1.20 5.08
N ARG A 75 17.38 1.34 4.32
CA ARG A 75 17.37 1.22 2.87
C ARG A 75 17.13 2.61 2.25
N PRO A 76 18.17 3.23 1.66
CA PRO A 76 18.00 4.51 0.97
C PRO A 76 16.98 4.43 -0.16
N THR A 77 16.34 5.56 -0.49
CA THR A 77 15.41 5.67 -1.63
C THR A 77 16.16 5.87 -2.96
N ALA A 78 15.47 5.68 -4.08
CA ALA A 78 16.06 5.68 -5.42
C ALA A 78 16.79 7.00 -5.77
N GLU A 79 16.28 8.13 -5.31
CA GLU A 79 16.86 9.46 -5.52
C GLU A 79 18.19 9.67 -4.81
N SER A 80 18.55 8.83 -3.83
CA SER A 80 19.84 8.93 -3.13
C SER A 80 21.05 8.56 -4.00
N GLY A 81 20.85 7.78 -5.07
CA GLY A 81 21.91 7.35 -5.99
C GLY A 81 22.93 6.36 -5.40
N VAL A 82 22.75 5.90 -4.16
CA VAL A 82 23.68 4.99 -3.47
C VAL A 82 23.45 3.54 -3.92
N PRO A 83 24.51 2.73 -4.14
CA PRO A 83 24.35 1.29 -4.38
C PRO A 83 23.53 0.60 -3.28
N GLY A 84 22.53 -0.19 -3.66
CA GLY A 84 21.62 -0.86 -2.72
C GLY A 84 20.34 -0.08 -2.38
N SER A 85 20.14 1.10 -2.99
CA SER A 85 18.90 1.86 -2.88
C SER A 85 17.65 1.05 -3.26
N GLY A 86 16.52 1.43 -2.69
CA GLY A 86 15.20 0.97 -3.10
C GLY A 86 14.87 1.34 -4.55
N PRO A 87 13.88 0.67 -5.14
CA PRO A 87 13.47 0.92 -6.52
C PRO A 87 12.65 2.20 -6.67
N PHE A 88 12.07 2.70 -5.57
CA PHE A 88 11.17 3.85 -5.57
C PHE A 88 11.80 5.06 -4.91
N THR A 89 11.38 6.22 -5.38
CA THR A 89 11.66 7.49 -4.70
C THR A 89 10.82 7.65 -3.44
N SER A 90 11.20 8.56 -2.54
CA SER A 90 10.36 8.92 -1.38
C SER A 90 8.93 9.30 -1.80
N SER A 91 8.77 10.12 -2.83
CA SER A 91 7.46 10.50 -3.37
C SER A 91 6.65 9.33 -3.92
N GLN A 92 7.30 8.37 -4.60
CA GLN A 92 6.63 7.15 -5.06
C GLN A 92 6.23 6.24 -3.89
N LEU A 93 7.03 6.17 -2.81
CA LEU A 93 6.67 5.42 -1.60
C LEU A 93 5.48 6.04 -0.88
N VAL A 94 5.40 7.37 -0.81
CA VAL A 94 4.22 8.08 -0.28
C VAL A 94 3.00 7.81 -1.14
N LEU A 95 3.13 7.80 -2.47
CA LEU A 95 2.02 7.45 -3.36
C LEU A 95 1.52 6.00 -3.15
N ILE A 96 2.44 5.05 -2.96
CA ILE A 96 2.10 3.67 -2.60
C ILE A 96 1.35 3.64 -1.26
N ASP A 97 1.81 4.43 -0.28
CA ASP A 97 1.19 4.53 1.04
C ASP A 97 -0.23 5.14 1.00
N GLU A 98 -0.44 6.12 0.14
CA GLU A 98 -1.74 6.74 -0.13
C GLU A 98 -2.73 5.72 -0.73
N VAL A 99 -2.34 5.00 -1.78
CA VAL A 99 -3.21 4.04 -2.47
C VAL A 99 -3.49 2.80 -1.61
N GLN A 100 -2.50 2.31 -0.87
CA GLN A 100 -2.72 1.17 0.04
C GLN A 100 -3.65 1.52 1.21
N ALA A 101 -3.65 2.78 1.68
CA ALA A 101 -4.62 3.25 2.65
C ALA A 101 -6.05 3.25 2.09
N TYR A 102 -6.23 3.68 0.84
CA TYR A 102 -7.54 3.63 0.17
C TYR A 102 -8.04 2.20 -0.07
N LEU A 103 -7.16 1.30 -0.54
CA LEU A 103 -7.50 -0.13 -0.65
C LEU A 103 -7.93 -0.71 0.71
N GLY A 104 -7.25 -0.30 1.78
CA GLY A 104 -7.63 -0.63 3.15
C GLY A 104 -9.02 -0.12 3.52
N GLU A 105 -9.37 1.12 3.18
CA GLU A 105 -10.70 1.71 3.38
C GLU A 105 -11.79 0.93 2.62
N VAL A 106 -11.57 0.62 1.35
CA VAL A 106 -12.56 -0.14 0.54
C VAL A 106 -12.80 -1.51 1.15
N LEU A 107 -11.74 -2.21 1.55
CA LEU A 107 -11.85 -3.54 2.17
C LEU A 107 -12.60 -3.48 3.51
N THR A 108 -12.32 -2.51 4.37
CA THR A 108 -12.98 -2.40 5.69
C THR A 108 -14.41 -1.88 5.59
N LYS A 109 -14.75 -1.08 4.57
CA LYS A 109 -16.14 -0.71 4.26
C LYS A 109 -16.94 -1.90 3.73
N ALA A 110 -16.36 -2.68 2.83
CA ALA A 110 -17.01 -3.86 2.27
C ALA A 110 -17.09 -5.05 3.26
N ARG A 111 -16.16 -5.13 4.22
CA ARG A 111 -16.16 -6.09 5.33
C ARG A 111 -15.96 -5.36 6.66
N PRO A 112 -17.05 -4.92 7.32
CA PRO A 112 -16.96 -4.26 8.62
C PRO A 112 -16.37 -5.13 9.74
N ASP A 113 -16.34 -6.45 9.55
CA ASP A 113 -15.68 -7.41 10.43
C ASP A 113 -14.16 -7.49 10.22
N ALA A 114 -13.61 -6.80 9.22
CA ALA A 114 -12.20 -6.83 8.91
C ALA A 114 -11.37 -6.10 9.97
N THR A 115 -10.25 -6.70 10.35
CA THR A 115 -9.36 -6.15 11.40
C THR A 115 -7.91 -6.15 10.96
N TRP A 116 -7.22 -5.05 11.24
CA TRP A 116 -5.77 -4.99 11.06
C TRP A 116 -5.09 -5.82 12.15
N VAL A 117 -4.24 -6.75 11.75
CA VAL A 117 -3.56 -7.69 12.65
C VAL A 117 -2.07 -7.75 12.37
N ILE A 118 -1.29 -8.13 13.38
CA ILE A 118 0.11 -8.55 13.19
C ILE A 118 0.10 -10.01 12.75
N TYR A 119 0.52 -10.27 11.52
CA TYR A 119 0.58 -11.63 11.01
C TYR A 119 1.62 -12.47 11.75
N LYS A 120 1.22 -13.68 12.16
CA LYS A 120 2.05 -14.63 12.92
C LYS A 120 2.32 -15.86 12.07
N GLY A 121 3.19 -15.69 11.08
CA GLY A 121 3.67 -16.77 10.23
C GLY A 121 4.86 -17.53 10.83
N HIS A 122 5.40 -18.45 10.03
CA HIS A 122 6.65 -19.12 10.36
C HIS A 122 7.81 -18.12 10.49
N LYS A 123 8.87 -18.45 11.24
CA LYS A 123 10.00 -17.52 11.48
C LYS A 123 10.71 -17.07 10.17
N LEU A 124 10.73 -17.94 9.17
CA LEU A 124 11.32 -17.69 7.84
C LEU A 124 10.34 -17.06 6.85
N ASP A 125 9.07 -16.91 7.22
CA ASP A 125 8.08 -16.25 6.38
C ASP A 125 8.36 -14.75 6.33
N SER A 126 8.53 -14.20 5.13
CA SER A 126 8.81 -12.78 4.90
C SER A 126 7.69 -11.86 5.39
N TRP A 127 6.46 -12.37 5.53
CA TRP A 127 5.32 -11.62 6.03
C TRP A 127 5.19 -11.66 7.54
N ASN A 128 5.94 -12.52 8.23
CA ASN A 128 5.84 -12.67 9.68
C ASN A 128 6.16 -11.34 10.39
N GLY A 129 5.22 -10.88 11.20
CA GLY A 129 5.31 -9.62 11.92
C GLY A 129 4.86 -8.39 11.13
N GLN A 130 4.38 -8.53 9.90
CA GLN A 130 3.80 -7.43 9.13
C GLN A 130 2.34 -7.17 9.57
N THR A 131 1.92 -5.91 9.46
CA THR A 131 0.49 -5.56 9.56
C THR A 131 -0.23 -6.01 8.29
N MET A 132 -1.31 -6.76 8.46
CA MET A 132 -2.15 -7.29 7.39
C MET A 132 -3.62 -7.15 7.77
N LEU A 133 -4.53 -7.22 6.81
CA LEU A 133 -5.96 -7.09 7.04
C LEU A 133 -6.63 -8.47 7.07
N GLN A 134 -7.15 -8.87 8.21
CA GLN A 134 -7.93 -10.10 8.38
C GLN A 134 -9.38 -9.84 7.99
N THR A 135 -9.90 -10.50 6.95
CA THR A 135 -11.29 -10.32 6.46
C THR A 135 -12.18 -11.57 6.67
N GLY A 136 -11.72 -12.55 7.45
CA GLY A 136 -12.40 -13.83 7.63
C GLY A 136 -11.51 -14.89 8.29
N LYS A 137 -11.73 -16.18 8.03
CA LYS A 137 -10.92 -17.30 8.58
C LYS A 137 -9.69 -17.67 7.75
N GLY A 138 -9.48 -17.00 6.62
CA GLY A 138 -8.36 -17.25 5.71
C GLY A 138 -7.07 -16.52 6.06
N MET A 139 -6.10 -16.59 5.15
CA MET A 139 -4.88 -15.80 5.21
C MET A 139 -5.22 -14.30 5.18
N PRO A 140 -4.68 -13.48 6.10
CA PRO A 140 -4.82 -12.02 6.01
C PRO A 140 -4.30 -11.45 4.69
N PHE A 141 -4.83 -10.29 4.31
CA PHE A 141 -4.39 -9.55 3.12
C PHE A 141 -3.22 -8.64 3.46
N ALA A 142 -2.10 -8.82 2.75
CA ALA A 142 -0.98 -7.89 2.81
C ALA A 142 -1.26 -6.66 1.92
N VAL A 143 -2.21 -5.81 2.33
CA VAL A 143 -2.71 -4.65 1.57
C VAL A 143 -1.55 -3.81 0.99
N ARG A 144 -0.61 -3.39 1.85
CA ARG A 144 0.64 -2.73 1.44
C ARG A 144 1.43 -3.52 0.40
N GLY A 145 1.60 -4.82 0.64
CA GLY A 145 2.38 -5.70 -0.23
C GLY A 145 1.77 -5.85 -1.63
N ILE A 146 0.45 -5.86 -1.73
CA ILE A 146 -0.30 -5.89 -2.99
C ILE A 146 0.04 -4.64 -3.81
N VAL A 147 -0.23 -3.45 -3.27
CA VAL A 147 -0.01 -2.16 -3.98
C VAL A 147 1.47 -1.95 -4.30
N TYR A 148 2.37 -2.29 -3.39
CA TYR A 148 3.82 -2.21 -3.63
C TYR A 148 4.27 -3.13 -4.78
N ASN A 149 3.72 -4.34 -4.86
CA ASN A 149 4.06 -5.28 -5.94
C ASN A 149 3.46 -4.87 -7.29
N GLU A 150 2.28 -4.25 -7.32
CA GLU A 150 1.72 -3.65 -8.53
C GLU A 150 2.60 -2.50 -9.02
N ALA A 151 3.03 -1.61 -8.11
CA ALA A 151 3.99 -0.57 -8.42
C ALA A 151 5.29 -1.16 -8.98
N LEU A 152 5.81 -2.24 -8.40
CA LEU A 152 7.02 -2.91 -8.91
C LEU A 152 6.81 -3.47 -10.31
N GLY A 153 5.66 -4.13 -10.53
CA GLY A 153 5.26 -4.65 -11.83
C GLY A 153 5.29 -3.57 -12.91
N ALA A 154 4.61 -2.46 -12.65
CA ALA A 154 4.45 -1.36 -13.59
C ALA A 154 5.74 -0.54 -13.79
N PHE A 155 6.41 -0.18 -12.69
CA PHE A 155 7.56 0.73 -12.72
C PHE A 155 8.89 0.03 -13.00
N LEU A 156 9.22 -1.00 -12.22
CA LEU A 156 10.54 -1.65 -12.28
C LEU A 156 10.58 -2.72 -13.37
N TYR A 157 9.59 -3.62 -13.36
CA TYR A 157 9.56 -4.76 -14.28
C TYR A 157 8.93 -4.43 -15.63
N ARG A 158 8.37 -3.22 -15.80
CA ARG A 158 7.70 -2.74 -17.02
C ARG A 158 6.67 -3.74 -17.55
N ARG A 159 6.00 -4.45 -16.65
CA ARG A 159 4.91 -5.38 -16.96
C ARG A 159 3.61 -4.61 -17.07
N GLU A 160 2.73 -5.12 -17.93
CA GLU A 160 1.34 -4.70 -17.91
C GLU A 160 0.69 -5.19 -16.62
N VAL A 161 0.17 -4.25 -15.84
CA VAL A 161 -0.59 -4.50 -14.61
C VAL A 161 -2.05 -4.20 -14.95
N PRO A 162 -2.96 -5.19 -14.86
CA PRO A 162 -4.36 -4.97 -15.17
C PRO A 162 -4.98 -3.91 -14.27
N VAL A 163 -5.67 -2.94 -14.87
CA VAL A 163 -6.40 -1.88 -14.12
C VAL A 163 -7.36 -2.49 -13.09
N LYS A 164 -7.99 -3.61 -13.42
CA LYS A 164 -8.98 -4.29 -12.57
C LYS A 164 -8.38 -5.13 -11.44
N GLN A 165 -7.06 -5.24 -11.34
CA GLN A 165 -6.42 -6.17 -10.42
C GLN A 165 -6.83 -5.93 -8.96
N LEU A 166 -6.90 -4.67 -8.52
CA LEU A 166 -7.31 -4.33 -7.16
C LEU A 166 -8.79 -4.66 -6.90
N SER A 167 -9.69 -4.32 -7.83
CA SER A 167 -11.13 -4.59 -7.63
C SER A 167 -11.44 -6.09 -7.70
N GLU A 168 -10.78 -6.86 -8.57
CA GLU A 168 -10.89 -8.32 -8.63
C GLU A 168 -10.37 -8.99 -7.36
N LEU A 169 -9.27 -8.49 -6.80
CA LEU A 169 -8.73 -8.97 -5.54
C LEU A 169 -9.72 -8.75 -4.40
N VAL A 170 -10.31 -7.56 -4.30
CA VAL A 170 -11.34 -7.28 -3.29
C VAL A 170 -12.54 -8.19 -3.50
N ARG A 171 -13.08 -8.32 -4.71
CA ARG A 171 -14.22 -9.22 -4.98
C ARG A 171 -13.93 -10.68 -4.57
N THR A 172 -12.72 -11.16 -4.83
CA THR A 172 -12.28 -12.49 -4.41
C THR A 172 -12.22 -12.61 -2.89
N ALA A 173 -11.73 -11.58 -2.21
CA ALA A 173 -11.69 -11.51 -0.75
C ALA A 173 -13.08 -11.53 -0.11
N LEU A 174 -14.07 -10.91 -0.77
CA LEU A 174 -15.45 -10.82 -0.30
C LEU A 174 -16.23 -12.12 -0.49
N ALA A 175 -15.86 -12.95 -1.47
CA ALA A 175 -16.53 -14.20 -1.79
C ALA A 175 -16.17 -15.37 -0.86
N GLY A 176 -15.15 -15.21 -0.01
CA GLY A 176 -14.68 -16.20 0.97
C GLY A 176 -15.17 -15.94 2.40
#